data_AF-A0A2Z5YZ72-F1
#
_entry.id   AF-A0A2Z5YZ72-F1
#
_cell.length_a   1.000
_cell.length_b   1.000
_cell.length_c   1.000
_cell.angle_alpha   90.00
_cell.angle_beta   90.00
_cell.angle_gamma   90.00
#
_symmetry.space_group_name_H-M   'P 1'
#
loop_
_entity.id
_entity.type
_entity.pdbx_description
1 polymer ?
#
loop_
_entity_poly.entity_id
_entity_poly.type
_entity_poly.pdbx_seq_one_letter_code
_entity_poly.pdbx_strand_id
1 'polypeptide(L)'
;MLPMWSRSTNLPCYNRLNLADLRGLSPRQRAPVIIANCAHPDYRPALADYLARARKDSYGQQSPRLLKEALSWHQRFIATSTILA
;
A
#
# COMPACT_ATOMS: atom_id res chain seq x y z
N MET A 1 -7.50 -15.58 -31.27
CA MET A 1 -8.43 -14.81 -30.42
C MET A 1 -8.17 -15.24 -28.97
N LEU A 2 -7.20 -14.62 -28.30
CA LEU A 2 -6.81 -14.96 -26.92
C LEU A 2 -7.61 -14.08 -25.94
N PRO A 3 -8.14 -14.63 -24.83
CA PRO A 3 -8.97 -13.87 -23.90
C PRO A 3 -8.12 -12.83 -23.17
N MET A 4 -8.52 -11.56 -23.32
CA MET A 4 -7.86 -10.34 -22.84
C MET A 4 -8.27 -10.00 -21.40
N TRP A 5 -8.41 -10.97 -20.49
CA TRP A 5 -8.87 -10.73 -19.11
C TRP A 5 -8.15 -11.62 -18.10
N SER A 6 -6.88 -11.29 -17.79
CA SER A 6 -6.25 -11.51 -16.48
C SER A 6 -4.78 -11.05 -16.55
N ARG A 7 -4.55 -9.74 -16.60
CA ARG A 7 -3.24 -9.16 -16.27
C ARG A 7 -3.39 -8.12 -15.18
N SER A 8 -3.86 -8.58 -14.02
CA SER A 8 -3.39 -7.99 -12.76
C SER A 8 -1.95 -8.46 -12.57
N THR A 9 -1.02 -7.90 -13.34
CA THR A 9 0.39 -8.24 -13.23
C THR A 9 0.91 -7.63 -11.94
N ASN A 10 0.90 -8.46 -10.90
CA ASN A 10 1.61 -8.31 -9.65
C ASN A 10 3.13 -8.20 -9.92
N LEU A 11 3.56 -7.06 -10.46
CA LEU A 11 4.95 -6.78 -10.77
C LEU A 11 5.75 -6.56 -9.48
N PRO A 12 7.05 -6.83 -9.50
CA PRO A 12 7.90 -6.56 -8.35
C PRO A 12 7.92 -5.06 -8.04
N CYS A 13 7.78 -4.66 -6.78
CA CYS A 13 8.12 -3.29 -6.40
C CYS A 13 9.63 -3.18 -6.23
N TYR A 14 10.20 -2.17 -6.89
CA TYR A 14 11.64 -1.91 -6.89
C TYR A 14 11.92 -0.62 -6.10
N ASN A 15 12.57 -0.76 -4.96
CA ASN A 15 13.27 0.34 -4.29
C ASN A 15 14.78 0.03 -4.35
N ARG A 16 15.65 1.05 -4.37
CA ARG A 16 17.12 0.95 -4.47
C ARG A 16 17.77 -0.07 -3.53
N LEU A 17 17.09 -0.49 -2.46
CA LEU A 17 17.63 -1.39 -1.46
C LEU A 17 16.90 -2.74 -1.36
N ASN A 18 15.69 -2.89 -1.94
CA ASN A 18 14.87 -4.09 -1.71
C ASN A 18 13.89 -4.36 -2.86
N LEU A 19 13.77 -5.64 -3.20
CA LEU A 19 12.79 -6.18 -4.14
C LEU A 19 11.65 -6.82 -3.35
N ALA A 20 10.39 -6.50 -3.66
CA ALA A 20 9.26 -7.27 -3.15
C ALA A 20 8.54 -7.99 -4.29
N ASP A 21 8.55 -9.32 -4.23
CA ASP A 21 7.77 -10.15 -5.15
C ASP A 21 6.30 -10.16 -4.71
N LEU A 22 5.41 -9.79 -5.64
CA LEU A 22 3.98 -9.69 -5.39
C LEU A 22 3.19 -10.77 -6.12
N ARG A 23 3.84 -11.63 -6.92
CA ARG A 23 3.15 -12.61 -7.79
C ARG A 23 2.32 -13.59 -6.95
N GLY A 24 1.10 -13.85 -7.39
CA GLY A 24 0.16 -14.75 -6.70
C GLY A 24 -0.40 -14.26 -5.35
N LEU A 25 0.03 -13.09 -4.84
CA LEU A 25 -0.46 -12.57 -3.56
C LEU A 25 -1.80 -11.86 -3.70
N SER A 26 -2.71 -12.11 -2.75
CA SER A 26 -3.96 -11.35 -2.62
C SER A 26 -3.69 -9.91 -2.17
N PRO A 27 -4.58 -8.94 -2.44
CA PRO A 27 -4.36 -7.54 -2.04
C PRO A 27 -4.05 -7.36 -0.54
N ARG A 28 -4.65 -8.18 0.34
CA ARG A 28 -4.38 -8.19 1.78
C ARG A 28 -2.95 -8.63 2.14
N GLN A 29 -2.40 -9.56 1.37
CA GLN A 29 -1.04 -10.10 1.53
C GLN A 29 0.01 -9.22 0.87
N ARG A 30 -0.35 -8.48 -0.19
CA ARG A 30 0.56 -7.55 -0.88
C ARG A 30 0.93 -6.36 0.00
N ALA A 31 -0.03 -5.77 0.69
CA ALA A 31 0.19 -4.58 1.52
C ALA A 31 1.36 -4.73 2.54
N PRO A 32 1.41 -5.78 3.39
CA PRO A 32 2.53 -5.92 4.33
C PRO A 32 3.87 -6.16 3.64
N VAL A 33 3.91 -6.90 2.54
CA VAL A 33 5.14 -7.18 1.77
C VAL A 33 5.71 -5.90 1.16
N ILE A 34 4.85 -5.03 0.62
CA ILE A 34 5.27 -3.73 0.08
C ILE A 34 5.79 -2.81 1.20
N ILE A 35 5.11 -2.75 2.34
CA ILE A 35 5.52 -1.90 3.47
C ILE A 35 6.87 -2.38 4.03
N ALA A 36 7.05 -3.69 4.20
CA ALA A 36 8.27 -4.26 4.77
C ALA A 36 9.50 -4.07 3.85
N ASN A 37 9.32 -4.23 2.54
CA ASN A 37 10.45 -4.25 1.61
C ASN A 37 10.64 -2.90 0.90
N CYS A 38 9.57 -2.31 0.36
CA CYS A 38 9.68 -1.18 -0.57
C CYS A 38 9.54 0.20 0.10
N ALA A 39 8.88 0.33 1.26
CA ALA A 39 8.72 1.62 1.91
C ALA A 39 10.03 2.12 2.57
N HIS A 40 10.25 3.43 2.56
CA HIS A 40 11.37 4.07 3.28
C HIS A 40 11.19 3.88 4.80
N PRO A 41 12.28 3.69 5.57
CA PRO A 41 12.23 3.51 7.02
C PRO A 41 11.33 4.52 7.75
N ASP A 42 11.40 5.80 7.39
CA ASP A 42 10.63 6.86 8.05
C ASP A 42 9.10 6.74 7.84
N TYR A 43 8.67 6.21 6.68
CA TYR A 43 7.24 6.05 6.36
C TYR A 43 6.67 4.67 6.75
N ARG A 44 7.53 3.66 6.98
CA ARG A 44 7.11 2.32 7.40
C ARG A 44 6.19 2.29 8.61
N PRO A 45 6.50 2.97 9.74
CA PRO A 45 5.64 2.90 10.93
C PRO A 45 4.26 3.50 10.66
N ALA A 46 4.20 4.65 9.96
CA ALA A 46 2.94 5.30 9.60
C ALA A 46 2.08 4.44 8.65
N LEU A 47 2.71 3.76 7.69
CA LEU A 47 2.03 2.84 6.77
C LEU A 47 1.49 1.60 7.48
N ALA A 48 2.27 1.04 8.41
CA ALA A 48 1.88 -0.13 9.18
C ALA A 48 0.68 0.19 10.10
N ASP A 49 0.71 1.35 10.77
CA ASP A 49 -0.41 1.84 11.58
C ASP A 49 -1.69 2.02 10.74
N TYR A 50 -1.58 2.70 9.59
CA TYR A 50 -2.73 2.88 8.69
C TYR A 50 -3.30 1.55 8.22
N LEU A 51 -2.45 0.57 7.86
CA LEU A 51 -2.91 -0.76 7.46
C LEU A 51 -3.60 -1.51 8.61
N ALA A 52 -3.10 -1.39 9.85
CA ALA A 52 -3.70 -2.01 11.02
C ALA A 52 -5.11 -1.47 11.29
N ARG A 53 -5.27 -0.14 11.25
CA ARG A 53 -6.58 0.52 11.42
C ARG A 53 -7.52 0.20 10.25
N ALA A 54 -7.02 0.20 9.02
CA ALA A 54 -7.80 -0.18 7.85
C ALA A 54 -8.28 -1.64 7.91
N ARG A 55 -7.51 -2.57 8.46
CA ARG A 55 -7.96 -3.96 8.64
C ARG A 55 -9.10 -4.08 9.65
N LYS A 56 -9.09 -3.25 10.69
CA LYS A 56 -10.11 -3.25 11.75
C LYS A 56 -11.42 -2.61 11.29
N ASP A 57 -11.35 -1.42 10.70
CA ASP A 57 -12.53 -0.57 10.51
C ASP A 57 -12.99 -0.47 9.04
N SER A 58 -12.32 -1.14 8.10
CA SER A 58 -12.76 -1.14 6.69
C SER A 58 -14.05 -1.93 6.50
N TYR A 59 -15.00 -1.30 5.77
CA TYR A 59 -16.23 -1.93 5.32
C TYR A 59 -15.98 -3.18 4.45
N GLY A 60 -14.97 -3.10 3.57
CA GLY A 60 -14.57 -4.20 2.70
C GLY A 60 -13.24 -4.82 3.12
N GLN A 61 -13.19 -6.14 3.23
CA GLN A 61 -12.00 -6.84 3.71
C GLN A 61 -11.09 -7.34 2.58
N GLN A 62 -11.57 -7.42 1.33
CA GLN A 62 -10.75 -7.80 0.17
C GLN A 62 -9.58 -6.83 -0.05
N SER A 63 -9.85 -5.53 0.09
CA SER A 63 -8.86 -4.44 0.02
C SER A 63 -9.17 -3.47 1.16
N PRO A 64 -8.54 -3.62 2.34
CA PRO A 64 -8.86 -2.79 3.50
C PRO A 64 -8.42 -1.33 3.27
N ARG A 65 -9.35 -0.37 3.38
CA ARG A 65 -9.08 1.07 3.19
C ARG A 65 -9.95 1.91 4.13
N LEU A 66 -9.39 2.99 4.68
CA LEU A 66 -10.16 4.01 5.40
C LEU A 66 -10.40 5.19 4.48
N LEU A 67 -11.64 5.36 3.98
CA LEU A 67 -11.95 6.40 2.99
C LEU A 67 -11.67 7.82 3.48
N LYS A 68 -11.86 8.07 4.78
CA LYS A 68 -11.59 9.38 5.41
C LYS A 68 -10.12 9.78 5.36
N GLU A 69 -9.22 8.81 5.40
CA GLU A 69 -7.78 9.06 5.56
C GLU A 69 -6.95 8.63 4.35
N ALA A 70 -7.53 7.90 3.40
CA ALA A 70 -6.82 7.32 2.25
C ALA A 70 -5.99 8.34 1.46
N LEU A 71 -6.45 9.59 1.37
CA LEU A 71 -5.76 10.68 0.68
C LEU A 71 -5.20 11.76 1.61
N SER A 72 -5.31 11.57 2.93
CA SER A 72 -4.89 12.56 3.93
C SER A 72 -3.41 12.95 3.81
N TRP A 73 -2.56 12.01 3.45
CA TRP A 73 -1.12 12.25 3.29
C TRP A 73 -0.80 13.15 2.10
N HIS A 74 -1.59 13.06 1.02
CA HIS A 74 -1.50 13.95 -0.13
C HIS A 74 -1.97 15.36 0.26
N GLN A 75 -3.07 15.44 1.00
CA GLN A 75 -3.57 16.72 1.51
C GLN A 75 -2.54 17.42 2.42
N ARG A 76 -1.84 16.67 3.29
CA ARG A 76 -0.77 17.20 4.13
C ARG A 76 0.43 17.69 3.33
N PHE A 77 0.83 16.95 2.29
CA PHE A 77 1.89 17.39 1.40
C PHE A 77 1.57 18.73 0.73
N ILE A 78 0.32 18.94 0.31
CA ILE A 78 -0.13 20.22 -0.25
C ILE A 78 -0.03 21.35 0.80
N ALA A 79 -0.39 21.08 2.06
CA ALA A 79 -0.45 22.09 3.10
C ALA A 79 0.90 22.45 3.72
N THR A 80 1.77 21.47 3.95
CA THR A 80 3.02 21.61 4.74
C THR A 80 4.26 21.32 3.91
N SER A 81 4.12 20.94 2.63
CA SER A 81 5.21 20.48 1.76
C SER A 81 5.98 19.25 2.28
N THR A 82 5.44 18.57 3.30
CA THR A 82 5.95 17.31 3.86
C THR A 82 4.80 16.34 4.14
N ILE A 83 5.09 15.04 4.12
CA ILE A 83 4.12 13.95 4.33
C ILE A 83 4.13 13.46 5.80
N LEU A 84 5.29 13.53 6.45
CA LEU A 84 5.50 13.27 7.88
C LEU A 84 5.54 14.64 8.58
N ALA A 85 4.68 14.81 9.57
CA ALA A 85 4.68 15.94 10.49
C ALA A 85 5.03 15.41 11.88
#